data_AF-A0A5M8SDD1-F1
#
_entry.id   AF-A0A5M8SDD1-F1
#
_cell.length_a   1.000
_cell.length_b   1.000
_cell.length_c   1.000
_cell.angle_alpha   90.00
_cell.angle_beta   90.00
_cell.angle_gamma   90.00
#
_symmetry.space_group_name_H-M   'P 1'
#
loop_
_entity.id
_entity.type
_entity.pdbx_description
1 polymer ?
#
loop_
_entity_poly.entity_id
_entity_poly.type
_entity_poly.pdbx_seq_one_letter_code
_entity_poly.pdbx_strand_id
1 'polypeptide(L)'
;MPPAPTAEESREQKTAYDASSQRLEDLVRAQNPAAGPQPPVTFEQLVQQFYLSAMIQMGAGTQEGQRPRVDILGAKQTIDLLGVLAEKTKGNLTAAEDRMLQAVLFEARMAFLELTNMITMPGVPAPPPGPGKR
;
A
#
# COMPACT_ATOMS: atom_id res chain seq x y z
N MET A 1 -30.77 0.42 0.67
CA MET A 1 -29.63 1.34 0.48
C MET A 1 -30.22 2.72 0.18
N PRO A 2 -29.63 3.83 0.68
CA PRO A 2 -30.05 5.16 0.24
C PRO A 2 -29.89 5.31 -1.28
N PRO A 3 -30.69 6.15 -1.95
CA PRO A 3 -30.53 6.39 -3.37
C PRO A 3 -29.15 6.99 -3.65
N ALA A 4 -28.57 6.65 -4.81
CA ALA A 4 -27.36 7.31 -5.28
C ALA A 4 -27.64 8.80 -5.49
N PRO A 5 -26.69 9.70 -5.19
CA PRO A 5 -26.82 11.11 -5.51
C PRO A 5 -27.10 11.31 -7.00
N THR A 6 -27.91 12.31 -7.32
CA THR A 6 -28.13 12.71 -8.71
C THR A 6 -26.84 13.25 -9.34
N ALA A 7 -26.80 13.29 -10.67
CA ALA A 7 -25.66 13.84 -11.40
C ALA A 7 -25.43 15.34 -11.09
N GLU A 8 -26.50 16.07 -10.79
CA GLU A 8 -26.45 17.49 -10.41
C GLU A 8 -25.86 17.66 -9.02
N GLU A 9 -26.38 16.96 -8.01
CA GLU A 9 -25.84 16.96 -6.64
C GLU A 9 -24.36 16.54 -6.62
N SER A 10 -23.97 15.53 -7.40
CA SER A 10 -22.58 15.07 -7.49
C SER A 10 -21.66 16.15 -8.07
N ARG A 11 -22.12 16.91 -9.07
CA ARG A 11 -21.36 18.01 -9.68
C ARG A 11 -21.22 19.19 -8.74
N GLU A 12 -22.29 19.56 -8.05
CA GLU A 12 -22.27 20.63 -7.04
C GLU A 12 -21.31 20.30 -5.90
N GLN A 13 -21.43 19.08 -5.35
CA GLN A 13 -20.56 18.62 -4.27
C GLN A 13 -19.08 18.62 -4.69
N LYS A 14 -18.77 18.12 -5.89
CA LYS A 14 -17.41 18.12 -6.42
C LYS A 14 -16.87 19.56 -6.56
N THR A 15 -17.67 20.45 -7.11
CA THR A 15 -17.29 21.87 -7.26
C THR A 15 -17.02 22.53 -5.91
N ALA A 16 -17.86 22.27 -4.90
CA ALA A 16 -17.68 22.80 -3.55
C ALA A 16 -16.43 22.24 -2.85
N TYR A 17 -16.12 20.95 -3.06
CA TYR A 17 -14.89 20.32 -2.54
C TYR A 17 -13.65 20.93 -3.20
N ASP A 18 -13.64 21.05 -4.53
CA ASP A 18 -12.51 21.59 -5.29
C ASP A 18 -12.25 23.06 -4.88
N ALA A 19 -13.31 23.88 -4.76
CA ALA A 19 -13.20 25.27 -4.28
C ALA A 19 -12.74 25.39 -2.82
N SER A 20 -13.07 24.43 -1.96
CA SER A 20 -12.63 24.42 -0.56
C SER A 20 -11.17 23.97 -0.44
N SER A 21 -10.75 22.99 -1.24
CA SER A 21 -9.37 22.52 -1.31
C SER A 21 -8.44 23.63 -1.81
N GLN A 22 -8.85 24.37 -2.84
CA GLN A 22 -8.06 25.48 -3.36
C GLN A 22 -7.90 26.62 -2.34
N ARG A 23 -8.96 26.95 -1.59
CA ARG A 23 -8.86 27.92 -0.47
C ARG A 23 -7.89 27.46 0.61
N LEU A 24 -7.86 26.16 0.93
CA LEU A 24 -6.91 25.60 1.90
C LEU A 24 -5.47 25.71 1.38
N GLU A 25 -5.23 25.38 0.11
CA GLU A 25 -3.92 25.50 -0.52
C GLU A 25 -3.41 26.96 -0.52
N ASP A 26 -4.27 27.92 -0.81
CA ASP A 26 -3.94 29.36 -0.75
C ASP A 26 -3.54 29.80 0.67
N LEU A 27 -4.25 29.32 1.69
CA LEU A 27 -3.92 29.60 3.10
C LEU A 27 -2.60 28.96 3.53
N VAL A 28 -2.31 27.74 3.07
CA VAL A 28 -1.04 27.06 3.33
C VAL A 28 0.11 27.81 2.65
N ARG A 29 -0.08 28.24 1.40
CA ARG A 29 0.91 29.06 0.67
C ARG A 29 1.13 30.43 1.31
N ALA A 30 0.09 31.07 1.81
CA ALA A 30 0.22 32.34 2.52
C ALA A 30 1.06 32.21 3.80
N GLN A 31 0.93 31.08 4.51
CA GLN A 31 1.72 30.78 5.73
C GLN A 31 3.14 30.30 5.41
N ASN A 32 3.36 29.64 4.28
CA ASN A 32 4.67 29.19 3.83
C ASN A 32 4.86 29.46 2.33
N PRO A 33 5.30 30.68 1.95
CA PRO A 33 5.47 31.07 0.55
C PRO A 33 6.57 30.27 -0.19
N ALA A 34 7.47 29.64 0.57
CA ALA A 34 8.51 28.77 0.02
C ALA A 34 7.98 27.35 -0.31
N ALA A 35 6.81 26.96 0.22
CA ALA A 35 6.14 25.75 -0.21
C ALA A 35 5.52 26.00 -1.60
N GLY A 36 6.10 25.37 -2.62
CA GLY A 36 5.54 25.37 -3.97
C GLY A 36 4.15 24.70 -4.04
N PRO A 37 3.49 24.72 -5.22
CA PRO A 37 2.24 24.00 -5.41
C PRO A 37 2.41 22.51 -5.09
N GLN A 38 1.46 21.95 -4.35
CA GLN A 38 1.43 20.52 -4.09
C GLN A 38 1.07 19.80 -5.39
N PRO A 39 1.89 18.85 -5.87
CA PRO A 39 1.58 18.12 -7.10
C PRO A 39 0.32 17.26 -6.92
N PRO A 40 -0.46 17.04 -8.00
CA PRO A 40 -1.60 16.14 -7.94
C PRO A 40 -1.15 14.72 -7.63
N VAL A 41 -2.02 13.96 -6.98
CA VAL A 41 -1.77 12.53 -6.71
C VAL A 41 -1.80 11.77 -8.04
N THR A 42 -0.74 11.01 -8.31
CA THR A 42 -0.60 10.18 -9.51
C THR A 42 -1.00 8.74 -9.26
N PHE A 43 -1.25 7.96 -10.32
CA PHE A 43 -1.56 6.53 -10.19
C PHE A 43 -0.38 5.77 -9.57
N GLU A 44 0.84 6.12 -9.97
CA GLU A 44 2.07 5.56 -9.40
C GLU A 44 2.16 5.79 -7.90
N GLN A 45 1.84 7.00 -7.43
CA GLN A 45 1.78 7.29 -6.00
C GLN A 45 0.73 6.44 -5.29
N LEU A 46 -0.47 6.29 -5.87
CA LEU A 46 -1.52 5.46 -5.29
C LEU A 46 -1.06 4.01 -5.11
N VAL A 47 -0.48 3.41 -6.15
CA VAL A 47 0.06 2.04 -6.10
C VAL A 47 1.19 1.92 -5.07
N GLN A 48 2.09 2.92 -5.02
CA GLN A 48 3.18 2.95 -4.05
C GLN A 48 2.68 3.03 -2.60
N GLN A 49 1.58 3.75 -2.32
CA GLN A 49 0.99 3.80 -0.98
C GLN A 49 0.49 2.43 -0.53
N PHE A 50 -0.18 1.69 -1.43
CA PHE A 50 -0.62 0.32 -1.13
C PHE A 50 0.56 -0.62 -0.93
N TYR A 51 1.59 -0.55 -1.78
CA TYR A 51 2.80 -1.35 -1.63
C TYR A 51 3.47 -1.11 -0.26
N LEU A 52 3.71 0.15 0.08
CA LEU A 52 4.33 0.51 1.36
C LEU A 52 3.49 0.00 2.54
N SER A 53 2.17 0.15 2.47
CA SER A 53 1.26 -0.36 3.49
C SER A 53 1.40 -1.88 3.66
N ALA A 54 1.44 -2.64 2.56
CA ALA A 54 1.63 -4.08 2.61
C ALA A 54 2.99 -4.46 3.21
N MET A 55 4.07 -3.77 2.83
CA MET A 55 5.42 -4.02 3.35
C MET A 55 5.52 -3.73 4.84
N ILE A 56 4.95 -2.61 5.31
CA ILE A 56 4.91 -2.27 6.75
C ILE A 56 4.10 -3.32 7.53
N GLN A 57 2.95 -3.76 7.00
CA GLN A 57 2.16 -4.83 7.58
C GLN A 57 2.94 -6.16 7.64
N MET A 58 3.85 -6.42 6.69
CA MET A 58 4.77 -7.55 6.72
C MET A 58 5.99 -7.36 7.65
N GLY A 59 6.08 -6.21 8.34
CA GLY A 59 7.13 -5.92 9.31
C GLY A 59 8.31 -5.09 8.77
N ALA A 60 8.22 -4.56 7.56
CA ALA A 60 9.23 -3.64 7.03
C ALA A 60 9.36 -2.39 7.92
N GLY A 61 10.60 -1.94 8.15
CA GLY A 61 10.90 -0.81 9.02
C GLY A 61 10.95 -1.13 10.52
N THR A 62 10.86 -2.41 10.91
CA THR A 62 11.13 -2.82 12.29
C THR A 62 12.60 -2.56 12.64
N GLN A 63 12.83 -1.83 13.74
CA GLN A 63 14.19 -1.55 14.24
C GLN A 63 14.86 -2.82 14.78
N GLU A 64 16.18 -2.91 14.64
CA GLU A 64 16.97 -4.00 15.21
C GLU A 64 16.74 -4.12 16.72
N GLY A 65 16.44 -5.33 17.19
CA GLY A 65 16.13 -5.60 18.60
C GLY A 65 14.65 -5.45 18.99
N GLN A 66 13.78 -4.94 18.11
CA GLN A 66 12.33 -4.99 18.32
C GLN A 66 11.69 -6.22 17.69
N ARG A 67 10.63 -6.74 18.31
CA ARG A 67 9.81 -7.80 17.70
C ARG A 67 9.00 -7.18 16.54
N PRO A 68 9.14 -7.69 15.30
CA PRO A 68 8.34 -7.22 14.19
C PRO A 68 6.84 -7.35 14.51
N ARG A 69 6.10 -6.26 14.39
CA ARG A 69 4.63 -6.30 14.45
C ARG A 69 4.12 -6.65 13.07
N VAL A 70 3.99 -7.95 12.83
CA VAL A 70 3.50 -8.47 11.55
C VAL A 70 1.98 -8.63 11.60
N ASP A 71 1.29 -7.93 10.71
CA ASP A 71 -0.13 -8.12 10.40
C ASP A 71 -0.27 -8.81 9.03
N ILE A 72 -0.14 -10.13 9.05
CA ILE A 72 -0.19 -10.96 7.84
C ILE A 72 -1.55 -10.85 7.15
N LEU A 73 -2.64 -10.81 7.93
CA LEU A 73 -3.99 -10.71 7.36
C LEU A 73 -4.21 -9.35 6.70
N GLY A 74 -3.74 -8.26 7.34
CA GLY A 74 -3.73 -6.93 6.76
C GLY A 74 -2.91 -6.86 5.48
N ALA A 75 -1.69 -7.42 5.48
CA ALA A 75 -0.84 -7.47 4.29
C ALA A 75 -1.52 -8.19 3.12
N LYS A 76 -2.14 -9.35 3.38
CA LYS A 76 -2.91 -10.08 2.38
C LYS A 76 -4.04 -9.22 1.82
N GLN A 77 -4.82 -8.58 2.69
CA GLN A 77 -5.93 -7.73 2.25
C GLN A 77 -5.45 -6.57 1.36
N THR A 78 -4.35 -5.92 1.72
CA THR A 78 -3.75 -4.85 0.91
C THR A 78 -3.29 -5.34 -0.46
N ILE A 79 -2.68 -6.53 -0.53
CA ILE A 79 -2.29 -7.17 -1.80
C ILE A 79 -3.52 -7.51 -2.65
N ASP A 80 -4.60 -7.99 -2.03
CA ASP A 80 -5.85 -8.27 -2.73
C ASP A 80 -6.49 -6.98 -3.28
N LEU A 81 -6.43 -5.86 -2.55
CA LEU A 81 -6.87 -4.54 -3.04
C LEU A 81 -6.08 -4.08 -4.26
N LEU A 82 -4.74 -4.26 -4.26
CA LEU A 82 -3.91 -4.03 -5.44
C LEU A 82 -4.34 -4.91 -6.62
N GLY A 83 -4.72 -6.17 -6.35
CA GLY A 83 -5.25 -7.07 -7.37
C GLY A 83 -6.56 -6.58 -7.97
N VAL A 84 -7.49 -6.10 -7.14
CA VAL A 84 -8.75 -5.50 -7.60
C VAL A 84 -8.48 -4.24 -8.41
N LEU A 85 -7.55 -3.40 -7.98
CA LEU A 85 -7.14 -2.20 -8.71
C LEU A 85 -6.66 -2.58 -10.11
N ALA A 86 -5.74 -3.54 -10.22
CA ALA A 86 -5.23 -4.02 -11.50
C ALA A 86 -6.33 -4.54 -12.43
N GLU A 87 -7.30 -5.29 -11.91
CA GLU A 87 -8.43 -5.77 -12.72
C GLU A 87 -9.34 -4.62 -13.20
N LYS A 88 -9.60 -3.63 -12.33
CA LYS A 88 -10.51 -2.52 -12.64
C LYS A 88 -9.89 -1.45 -13.54
N THR A 89 -8.56 -1.38 -13.62
CA THR A 89 -7.85 -0.39 -14.45
C THR A 89 -7.38 -0.96 -15.79
N LYS A 90 -7.65 -2.23 -16.11
CA LYS A 90 -7.27 -2.82 -17.41
C LYS A 90 -7.78 -1.99 -18.59
N GLY A 91 -6.87 -1.70 -19.52
CA GLY A 91 -7.15 -0.90 -20.72
C GLY A 91 -7.18 0.62 -20.48
N ASN A 92 -7.09 1.08 -19.23
CA ASN A 92 -7.03 2.51 -18.87
C ASN A 92 -5.62 2.97 -18.45
N LEU A 93 -4.67 2.04 -18.30
CA LEU A 93 -3.30 2.35 -17.91
C LEU A 93 -2.40 2.59 -19.13
N THR A 94 -1.46 3.52 -18.97
CA THR A 94 -0.29 3.58 -19.85
C THR A 94 0.56 2.32 -19.69
N ALA A 95 1.40 2.04 -20.69
CA ALA A 95 2.30 0.88 -20.62
C ALA A 95 3.31 0.97 -19.45
N ALA A 96 3.62 2.18 -18.97
CA ALA A 96 4.50 2.37 -17.81
C ALA A 96 3.76 2.06 -16.50
N GLU A 97 2.55 2.59 -16.33
CA GLU A 97 1.70 2.32 -15.16
C GLU A 97 1.35 0.84 -15.04
N ASP A 98 1.00 0.17 -16.14
CA ASP A 98 0.69 -1.26 -16.13
C ASP A 98 1.90 -2.09 -15.70
N ARG A 99 3.07 -1.85 -16.30
CA ARG A 99 4.31 -2.54 -15.91
C ARG A 99 4.66 -2.33 -14.43
N MET A 100 4.54 -1.10 -13.95
CA MET A 100 4.80 -0.77 -12.55
C MET A 100 3.83 -1.50 -11.62
N LEU A 101 2.53 -1.49 -11.92
CA LEU A 101 1.53 -2.18 -11.12
C LEU A 101 1.75 -3.70 -11.08
N GLN A 102 2.09 -4.31 -12.22
CA GLN A 102 2.39 -5.75 -12.27
C GLN A 102 3.67 -6.09 -11.48
N ALA A 103 4.70 -5.25 -11.55
CA ALA A 103 5.93 -5.43 -10.78
C ALA A 103 5.66 -5.34 -9.28
N VAL A 104 4.94 -4.31 -8.83
CA VAL A 104 4.54 -4.14 -7.43
C VAL A 104 3.71 -5.31 -6.91
N LEU A 105 2.73 -5.78 -7.69
CA LEU A 105 1.92 -6.95 -7.33
C LEU A 105 2.76 -8.22 -7.20
N PHE A 106 3.70 -8.43 -8.12
CA PHE A 106 4.59 -9.58 -8.09
C PHE A 106 5.46 -9.55 -6.83
N GLU A 107 6.14 -8.44 -6.57
CA GLU A 107 7.01 -8.27 -5.40
C GLU A 107 6.26 -8.47 -4.09
N ALA A 108 5.10 -7.83 -3.93
CA ALA A 108 4.33 -7.93 -2.69
C ALA A 108 3.83 -9.36 -2.44
N ARG A 109 3.40 -10.08 -3.49
CA ARG A 109 2.99 -11.48 -3.39
C ARG A 109 4.15 -12.41 -3.05
N MET A 110 5.33 -12.17 -3.63
CA MET A 110 6.53 -12.94 -3.31
C MET A 110 6.98 -12.72 -1.87
N ALA A 111 7.05 -11.46 -1.42
CA ALA A 111 7.38 -11.14 -0.03
C ALA A 111 6.39 -11.78 0.96
N PHE A 112 5.09 -11.76 0.63
CA PHE A 112 4.07 -12.43 1.42
C PHE A 112 4.29 -13.94 1.48
N LEU A 113 4.56 -14.59 0.34
CA LEU A 113 4.83 -16.01 0.26
C LEU A 113 6.04 -16.41 1.12
N GLU A 114 7.15 -15.70 0.99
CA GLU A 114 8.36 -15.92 1.79
C GLU A 114 8.08 -15.81 3.29
N LEU A 115 7.40 -14.74 3.70
CA LEU A 115 6.99 -14.54 5.08
C LEU A 115 6.11 -15.69 5.60
N THR A 116 5.11 -16.11 4.82
CA THR A 116 4.27 -17.24 5.22
C THR A 116 5.04 -18.55 5.32
N ASN A 117 6.01 -18.79 4.43
CA ASN A 117 6.88 -19.97 4.50
C ASN A 117 7.74 -19.95 5.77
N MET A 118 8.36 -18.81 6.10
CA MET A 118 9.16 -18.66 7.33
C MET A 118 8.35 -18.96 8.60
N ILE A 119 7.08 -18.61 8.62
CA ILE A 119 6.20 -18.82 9.78
C ILE A 119 5.66 -20.25 9.86
N THR A 120 5.44 -20.89 8.71
CA THR A 120 4.83 -22.22 8.62
C THR A 120 5.85 -23.37 8.62
N MET A 121 7.13 -23.11 8.36
CA MET A 121 8.18 -24.13 8.49
C MET A 121 8.49 -24.41 9.98
N PRO A 122 8.28 -25.64 10.48
CA PRO A 122 8.69 -26.02 11.83
C PRO A 122 10.22 -26.03 11.91
N GLY A 123 10.75 -25.58 13.05
CA GLY A 123 12.16 -25.27 13.27
C GLY A 123 13.15 -26.33 12.77
N VAL A 124 14.32 -25.83 12.35
CA VAL A 124 15.53 -26.64 12.18
C VAL A 124 15.71 -27.52 13.44
N PRO A 125 15.72 -28.87 13.32
CA PRO A 125 15.92 -29.72 14.48
C PRO A 125 17.32 -29.49 15.05
N ALA A 126 17.42 -29.32 16.37
CA ALA A 126 18.70 -29.23 17.07
C ALA A 126 19.56 -30.46 16.73
N PRO A 127 20.89 -30.30 16.52
CA PRO A 127 21.76 -31.42 16.23
C PRO A 127 21.72 -32.41 17.40
N PRO A 128 21.78 -33.73 17.14
CA PRO A 128 21.68 -34.74 18.19
C PRO A 128 22.82 -34.57 19.20
N PRO A 129 22.57 -34.80 20.50
CA PRO A 129 23.63 -34.76 21.51
C PRO A 129 24.70 -35.80 21.12
N GLY A 130 25.94 -35.33 21.00
CA GLY A 130 27.07 -36.17 20.63
C GLY A 130 27.21 -37.36 21.59
N PRO A 131 27.79 -38.49 21.12
CA PRO A 131 27.86 -39.71 21.92
C PRO A 131 28.73 -39.47 23.15
N GLY A 132 28.08 -39.45 24.31
CA GLY A 132 28.74 -39.42 25.62
C GLY A 132 29.65 -40.63 25.73
N LYS A 133 30.96 -40.39 25.78
CA LYS A 133 31.96 -41.42 26.02
C LYS A 133 31.96 -41.78 27.51
N ARG A 134 31.68 -43.06 27.76
CA ARG A 134 32.16 -43.92 28.85
C ARG A 134 31.58 -43.70 30.25
#